data_AF-A0A3D8VII9-F1
#
_entry.id   AF-A0A3D8VII9-F1
#
_cell.length_a   1.000
_cell.length_b   1.000
_cell.length_c   1.000
_cell.angle_alpha   90.00
_cell.angle_beta   90.00
_cell.angle_gamma   90.00
#
_symmetry.space_group_name_H-M   'P 1'
#
loop_
_entity.id
_entity.type
_entity.pdbx_description
1 polymer ?
#
loop_
_entity_poly.entity_id
_entity_poly.type
_entity_poly.pdbx_seq_one_letter_code
_entity_poly.pdbx_strand_id
1 'polypeptide(L)'
;MDSRYVRFGRYREIVLNTKLTPPLQREQFFHEICHAIRHDGKQTMMPEAFRELQERDAWHFTLYAALPYHMIKRYDLDDPELLDRWAFDFKVSNELCEERLGQIKRRSDCTKLHHCIN
;
A
#
# COMPACT_ATOMS: atom_id res chain seq x y z
N MET A 1 16.75 2.49 -12.10
CA MET A 1 15.93 3.69 -12.18
C MET A 1 14.73 3.39 -11.32
N ASP A 2 14.48 4.22 -10.33
CA ASP A 2 13.40 3.95 -9.37
C ASP A 2 12.04 4.16 -10.03
N SER A 3 11.03 3.50 -9.48
CA SER A 3 9.66 3.69 -9.93
C SER A 3 9.22 5.13 -9.64
N ARG A 4 8.38 5.68 -10.51
CA ARG A 4 7.89 7.05 -10.36
C ARG A 4 6.68 7.34 -11.23
N TYR A 5 5.83 8.21 -10.73
CA TYR A 5 4.79 8.88 -11.48
C TYR A 5 5.33 10.18 -12.11
N VAL A 6 4.99 10.39 -13.38
CA VAL A 6 5.42 11.54 -14.18
C VAL A 6 4.21 12.25 -14.77
N ARG A 7 4.19 13.59 -14.65
CA ARG A 7 3.15 14.45 -15.23
C ARG A 7 3.77 15.60 -16.02
N PHE A 8 3.50 15.66 -17.32
CA PHE A 8 3.89 16.75 -18.22
C PHE A 8 2.67 17.32 -18.94
N GLY A 9 2.13 18.43 -18.43
CA GLY A 9 0.87 18.99 -18.94
C GLY A 9 -0.27 18.00 -18.79
N ARG A 10 -0.80 17.52 -19.93
CA ARG A 10 -1.84 16.47 -19.97
C ARG A 10 -1.29 15.04 -20.04
N TYR A 11 0.00 14.88 -20.34
CA TYR A 11 0.66 13.58 -20.36
C TYR A 11 0.88 13.08 -18.93
N ARG A 12 0.57 11.80 -18.70
CA ARG A 12 0.72 11.09 -17.43
C ARG A 12 1.28 9.71 -17.67
N GLU A 13 2.28 9.32 -16.89
CA GLU A 13 2.95 8.04 -17.02
C GLU A 13 3.35 7.51 -15.65
N ILE A 14 3.26 6.19 -15.49
CA ILE A 14 3.85 5.47 -14.36
C ILE A 14 5.00 4.65 -14.93
N VAL A 15 6.21 4.90 -14.41
CA VAL A 15 7.42 4.16 -14.75
C VAL A 15 7.71 3.21 -13.60
N LEU A 16 7.92 1.92 -13.89
CA LEU A 16 8.26 0.91 -12.89
C LEU A 16 9.72 0.47 -13.04
N ASN A 17 10.38 0.23 -11.91
CA ASN A 17 11.73 -0.31 -11.90
C ASN A 17 11.74 -1.80 -12.30
N THR A 18 12.20 -2.09 -13.51
CA THR A 18 12.25 -3.45 -14.08
C THR A 18 13.23 -4.40 -13.38
N LYS A 19 14.11 -3.88 -12.51
CA LYS A 19 15.03 -4.70 -11.71
C LYS A 19 14.38 -5.33 -10.49
N LEU A 20 13.18 -4.87 -10.10
CA LEU A 20 12.44 -5.42 -8.98
C LEU A 20 11.74 -6.72 -9.39
N THR A 21 11.45 -7.57 -8.41
CA THR A 21 10.61 -8.76 -8.62
C THR A 21 9.19 -8.35 -9.00
N PRO A 22 8.42 -9.21 -9.69
CA PRO A 22 7.03 -8.88 -10.06
C PRO A 22 6.14 -8.44 -8.89
N PRO A 23 6.21 -9.06 -7.69
CA PRO A 23 5.46 -8.59 -6.53
C PRO A 23 5.82 -7.16 -6.09
N LEU A 24 7.12 -6.84 -6.03
CA LEU A 24 7.57 -5.50 -5.69
C LEU A 24 7.22 -4.48 -6.76
N GLN A 25 7.25 -4.84 -8.05
CA GLN A 25 6.77 -3.97 -9.12
C GLN A 25 5.28 -3.66 -8.98
N ARG A 26 4.47 -4.65 -8.55
CA ARG A 26 3.04 -4.46 -8.30
C ARG A 26 2.79 -3.51 -7.14
N GLU A 27 3.55 -3.61 -6.06
CA GLU A 27 3.49 -2.67 -4.94
C GLU A 27 3.84 -1.26 -5.37
N GLN A 28 4.95 -1.11 -6.10
CA GLN A 28 5.36 0.18 -6.65
C GLN A 28 4.31 0.75 -7.59
N PHE A 29 3.64 -0.07 -8.39
CA PHE A 29 2.52 0.38 -9.22
C PHE A 29 1.38 0.98 -8.39
N PHE A 30 0.99 0.36 -7.28
CA PHE A 30 -0.02 0.92 -6.38
C PHE A 30 0.46 2.18 -5.65
N HIS A 31 1.76 2.28 -5.37
CA HIS A 31 2.35 3.50 -4.82
C HIS A 31 2.26 4.66 -5.82
N GLU A 32 2.71 4.43 -7.06
CA GLU A 32 2.71 5.45 -8.11
C GLU A 32 1.31 5.84 -8.57
N ILE A 33 0.36 4.89 -8.59
CA ILE A 33 -1.02 5.24 -8.90
C ILE A 33 -1.59 6.17 -7.82
N CYS A 34 -1.23 6.01 -6.54
CA CYS A 34 -1.61 6.95 -5.47
C CYS A 34 -1.14 8.37 -5.78
N HIS A 35 0.13 8.52 -6.17
CA HIS A 35 0.65 9.82 -6.60
C HIS A 35 -0.15 10.39 -7.77
N ALA A 36 -0.56 9.55 -8.72
CA ALA A 36 -1.35 10.00 -9.87
C ALA A 36 -2.76 10.46 -9.50
N ILE A 37 -3.42 9.80 -8.53
CA ILE A 37 -4.83 10.02 -8.20
C ILE A 37 -5.07 11.00 -7.05
N ARG A 38 -4.16 11.08 -6.07
CA ARG A 38 -4.38 11.80 -4.80
C ARG A 38 -3.42 12.96 -4.58
N HIS A 39 -2.26 12.94 -5.21
CA HIS A 39 -1.23 13.95 -4.98
C HIS A 39 -1.13 14.92 -6.16
N ASP A 40 -0.95 16.19 -5.84
CA ASP A 40 -0.61 17.23 -6.81
C ASP A 40 0.61 18.03 -6.32
N GLY A 41 1.24 18.76 -7.24
CA GLY A 41 2.44 19.54 -6.99
C GLY A 41 3.73 18.85 -7.46
N LYS A 42 4.75 19.67 -7.71
CA LYS A 42 6.09 19.18 -8.03
C LYS A 42 6.81 18.83 -6.73
N GLN A 43 7.04 17.54 -6.46
CA GLN A 43 7.73 17.10 -5.24
C GLN A 43 9.09 17.79 -5.02
N THR A 44 9.82 18.12 -6.09
CA THR A 44 11.12 18.82 -6.00
C THR A 44 11.03 20.26 -5.45
N MET A 45 9.84 20.86 -5.48
CA MET A 45 9.58 22.22 -4.99
C MET A 45 8.80 22.21 -3.66
N MET A 46 8.52 21.02 -3.12
CA MET A 46 7.68 20.83 -1.95
C MET A 46 8.55 20.77 -0.69
N PRO A 47 8.14 21.42 0.42
CA PRO A 47 8.85 21.28 1.69
C PRO A 47 8.90 19.82 2.13
N GLU A 48 9.97 19.43 2.80
CA GLU A 48 10.26 18.04 3.21
C GLU A 48 9.09 17.37 3.93
N ALA A 49 8.51 18.04 4.93
CA ALA A 49 7.39 17.51 5.70
C ALA A 49 6.15 17.17 4.83
N PHE A 50 5.88 17.95 3.78
CA PHE A 50 4.78 17.66 2.86
C PHE A 50 5.11 16.48 1.93
N ARG A 51 6.37 16.31 1.54
CA ARG A 51 6.81 15.13 0.78
C ARG A 51 6.65 13.87 1.62
N GLU A 52 7.13 13.88 2.86
CA GLU A 52 6.98 12.76 3.80
C GLU A 52 5.52 12.41 4.03
N LEU A 53 4.64 13.41 4.14
CA LEU A 53 3.21 13.18 4.24
C LEU A 53 2.65 12.45 3.01
N GLN A 54 3.03 12.86 1.81
CA GLN A 54 2.61 12.19 0.57
C GLN A 54 3.14 10.75 0.48
N GLU A 55 4.42 10.52 0.80
CA GLU A 55 4.99 9.16 0.78
C GLU A 55 4.30 8.24 1.80
N ARG A 56 3.97 8.78 2.98
CA ARG A 56 3.21 8.04 4.00
C ARG A 56 1.78 7.75 3.55
N ASP A 57 1.08 8.68 2.89
CA ASP A 57 -0.25 8.40 2.32
C ASP A 57 -0.18 7.36 1.21
N ALA A 58 0.80 7.47 0.31
CA ALA A 58 1.02 6.53 -0.78
C ALA A 58 1.31 5.11 -0.26
N TRP A 59 2.15 4.97 0.77
CA TRP A 59 2.37 3.69 1.43
C TRP A 59 1.09 3.10 2.03
N HIS A 60 0.30 3.91 2.76
CA HIS A 60 -0.98 3.43 3.28
C HIS A 60 -1.93 3.04 2.16
N PHE A 61 -2.05 3.84 1.11
CA PHE A 61 -2.86 3.53 -0.05
C PHE A 61 -2.49 2.18 -0.66
N THR A 62 -1.19 1.91 -0.85
CA THR A 62 -0.68 0.65 -1.39
C THR A 62 -1.20 -0.55 -0.60
N LEU A 63 -1.20 -0.49 0.73
CA LEU A 63 -1.75 -1.56 1.57
C LEU A 63 -3.24 -1.83 1.32
N TYR A 64 -4.07 -0.78 1.15
CA TYR A 64 -5.50 -0.96 0.86
C TYR A 64 -5.78 -1.36 -0.58
N ALA A 65 -5.02 -0.82 -1.53
CA ALA A 65 -5.22 -1.08 -2.96
C ALA A 65 -4.75 -2.50 -3.34
N ALA A 66 -3.62 -2.94 -2.77
CA ALA A 66 -3.06 -4.24 -3.06
C ALA A 66 -3.73 -5.38 -2.28
N LEU A 67 -4.20 -5.10 -1.04
CA LEU A 67 -4.92 -6.05 -0.19
C LEU A 67 -6.28 -5.44 0.27
N PRO A 68 -7.27 -5.38 -0.63
CA PRO A 68 -8.57 -4.78 -0.33
C PRO A 68 -9.32 -5.56 0.75
N TYR A 69 -9.82 -4.84 1.75
CA TYR A 69 -10.47 -5.45 2.93
C TYR A 69 -11.60 -6.43 2.56
N HIS A 70 -12.45 -6.07 1.60
CA HIS A 70 -13.59 -6.89 1.19
C HIS A 70 -13.20 -8.23 0.53
N MET A 71 -11.96 -8.35 0.04
CA MET A 71 -11.40 -9.58 -0.51
C MET A 71 -10.73 -10.40 0.59
N ILE A 72 -9.82 -9.78 1.35
CA ILE A 72 -9.03 -10.46 2.39
C ILE A 72 -9.86 -10.93 3.59
N LYS A 73 -11.01 -10.29 3.87
CA LYS A 73 -11.93 -10.73 4.93
C LYS A 73 -12.56 -12.12 4.71
N ARG A 74 -12.36 -12.71 3.52
CA ARG A 74 -12.84 -14.06 3.18
C ARG A 74 -11.87 -15.15 3.62
N TYR A 75 -10.64 -14.79 3.99
CA TYR A 75 -9.63 -15.71 4.47
C TYR A 75 -9.78 -15.91 5.97
N ASP A 76 -9.34 -17.07 6.43
CA ASP A 76 -9.16 -17.33 7.86
C ASP A 76 -7.91 -16.59 8.35
N LEU A 77 -8.07 -15.67 9.31
CA LEU A 77 -6.96 -14.86 9.83
C LEU A 77 -6.04 -15.63 10.79
N ASP A 78 -6.49 -16.80 11.26
CA ASP A 78 -5.74 -17.68 12.17
C ASP A 78 -4.98 -18.79 11.42
N ASP A 79 -5.10 -18.83 10.09
CA ASP A 79 -4.35 -19.77 9.26
C ASP A 79 -2.83 -19.49 9.30
N PRO A 80 -2.00 -20.49 9.63
CA PRO A 80 -0.55 -20.34 9.61
C PRO A 80 0.04 -20.03 8.21
N GLU A 81 -0.63 -20.44 7.12
CA GLU A 81 -0.17 -20.20 5.74
C GLU A 81 -0.76 -18.92 5.12
N LEU A 82 -1.44 -18.08 5.91
CA LEU A 82 -2.21 -16.93 5.41
C LEU A 82 -1.37 -15.97 4.58
N LEU A 83 -0.16 -15.65 5.05
CA LEU A 83 0.73 -14.69 4.40
C LEU A 83 1.13 -15.19 3.00
N ASP A 84 1.53 -16.46 2.90
CA ASP A 84 1.90 -17.07 1.62
C ASP A 84 0.69 -17.14 0.68
N ARG A 85 -0.51 -17.45 1.21
CA ARG A 85 -1.75 -17.41 0.40
C ARG A 85 -2.05 -16.00 -0.09
N TRP A 86 -1.94 -14.97 0.76
CA TRP A 86 -2.13 -13.59 0.33
C TRP A 86 -1.08 -13.14 -0.68
N ALA A 87 0.20 -13.42 -0.45
CA ALA A 87 1.27 -13.10 -1.38
C ALA A 87 1.01 -13.75 -2.75
N PHE A 88 0.60 -15.03 -2.75
CA PHE A 88 0.26 -15.75 -3.96
C PHE A 88 -0.99 -15.19 -4.67
N ASP A 89 -2.09 -14.98 -3.97
CA ASP A 89 -3.36 -14.58 -4.58
C ASP A 89 -3.36 -13.12 -5.04
N PHE A 90 -2.75 -12.23 -4.26
CA PHE A 90 -2.70 -10.79 -4.54
C PHE A 90 -1.44 -10.37 -5.31
N LYS A 91 -0.48 -11.30 -5.49
CA LYS A 91 0.78 -11.11 -6.23
C LYS A 91 1.64 -10.00 -5.63
N VAL A 92 1.74 -9.97 -4.31
CA VAL A 92 2.51 -8.98 -3.53
C VAL A 92 3.54 -9.68 -2.65
N SER A 93 4.46 -8.93 -2.05
CA SER A 93 5.44 -9.46 -1.13
C SER A 93 4.80 -9.95 0.17
N ASN A 94 5.50 -10.86 0.86
CA ASN A 94 5.09 -11.32 2.19
C ASN A 94 5.17 -10.16 3.20
N GLU A 95 6.16 -9.28 3.05
CA GLU A 95 6.35 -8.09 3.88
C GLU A 95 5.14 -7.15 3.82
N LEU A 96 4.57 -6.91 2.64
CA LEU A 96 3.34 -6.13 2.51
C LEU A 96 2.14 -6.82 3.19
N CYS A 97 2.05 -8.15 3.07
CA CYS A 97 1.00 -8.95 3.71
C CYS A 97 1.09 -8.87 5.24
N GLU A 98 2.30 -8.97 5.80
CA GLU A 98 2.56 -8.85 7.23
C GLU A 98 2.14 -7.48 7.78
N GLU A 99 2.55 -6.40 7.12
CA GLU A 99 2.18 -5.04 7.53
C GLU A 99 0.64 -4.87 7.48
N ARG A 100 0.01 -5.40 6.43
CA ARG A 100 -1.44 -5.36 6.29
C ARG A 100 -2.16 -6.12 7.39
N LEU A 101 -1.72 -7.34 7.70
CA LEU A 101 -2.29 -8.16 8.76
C LEU A 101 -2.12 -7.46 10.12
N GLY A 102 -0.94 -6.89 10.37
CA GLY A 102 -0.66 -6.10 11.56
C GLY A 102 -1.59 -4.89 11.71
N GLN A 103 -1.94 -4.20 10.63
CA GLN A 103 -2.95 -3.11 10.67
C GLN A 103 -4.34 -3.61 11.05
N ILE A 104 -4.75 -4.77 10.55
CA ILE A 104 -6.06 -5.36 10.84
C ILE A 104 -6.14 -5.76 12.31
N LYS A 105 -5.12 -6.46 12.83
CA LYS A 105 -5.04 -6.88 14.24
C LYS A 105 -5.11 -5.67 15.18
N ARG A 106 -4.28 -4.64 14.94
CA ARG A 106 -4.29 -3.39 15.73
C ARG A 106 -5.67 -2.71 15.80
N ARG A 107 -6.43 -2.71 14.69
CA ARG A 107 -7.77 -2.11 14.64
C ARG A 107 -8.81 -2.93 15.39
N SER A 108 -8.76 -4.26 15.26
CA SER A 108 -9.63 -5.16 16.00
C SER A 108 -9.44 -5.02 17.51
N ASP A 109 -8.19 -4.91 17.98
CA ASP A 109 -7.87 -4.79 19.40
C ASP A 109 -8.34 -3.45 19.99
N CYS A 110 -8.16 -2.34 19.26
CA CYS A 110 -8.67 -1.03 19.66
C CYS A 110 -10.22 -1.01 19.76
N THR A 111 -10.90 -1.75 18.88
CA THR A 111 -12.36 -1.87 18.90
C THR A 111 -12.85 -2.67 20.12
N LYS A 112 -12.13 -3.76 20.47
CA LYS A 112 -12.43 -4.55 21.67
C LYS A 112 -12.20 -3.73 22.95
N LEU A 113 -11.12 -2.96 23.02
CA LEU A 113 -10.82 -2.06 24.15
C LEU A 113 -11.94 -1.03 24.38
N HIS A 114 -12.48 -0.41 23.31
CA HIS A 114 -13.61 0.52 23.45
C HIS A 114 -14.89 -0.12 23.99
N HIS A 115 -15.09 -1.42 23.79
CA HIS A 115 -16.27 -2.14 24.30
C HIS A 115 -16.10 -2.61 25.75
N CYS A 116 -14.86 -2.69 26.26
CA CYS A 116 -14.56 -3.04 27.64
C CYS A 116 -14.58 -1.84 28.61
N ILE A 117 -14.68 -0.61 28.10
CA ILE A 117 -14.60 0.63 28.89
C ILE A 117 -15.97 1.34 29.00
N ASN A 118 -17.03 0.76 28.41
CA ASN A 118 -18.41 1.25 28.55
C ASN A 118 -19.26 0.26 29.35
#